data_AF-A0A9P8SB66-F1
#
_entry.id   AF-A0A9P8SB66-F1
#
_cell.length_a   1.000
_cell.length_b   1.000
_cell.length_c   1.000
_cell.angle_alpha   90.00
_cell.angle_beta   90.00
_cell.angle_gamma   90.00
#
_symmetry.space_group_name_H-M   'P 1'
#
loop_
_entity.id
_entity.type
_entity.pdbx_description
1 polymer ?
#
loop_
_entity_poly.entity_id
_entity_poly.type
_entity_poly.pdbx_seq_one_letter_code
_entity_poly.pdbx_strand_id
1 'polypeptide(L)'
;MYLDAESSPQFLRASRITISVQRREQNKKEPDKTLAVAPPPQLPLLSVPPALTIPTLVALKICAESSVTSRTTRSPPGPTSPHDTLTSQEKEIINPAANMPASTIPASQFDSIPDTIEAFRRGEFILVLDDPGRENEADLIIAAEDVTTEQMAWMVRYSSGLICAPIMPSRADALQLPVMVSASQDARGTAYTISVDAAHDSVTTGISAHDRALCCRFLADPKSTATSFIRPGHILPLRAAPGGVRQRVGHTEAAVEFCRLAGKNPAAAIAELVEDGEPTPGQPIITRAGMMRGEANIAFARKWGLKVCTIADLVEHVEKTEGKLKPKLNGA
;
A
#
# COMPACT_ATOMS: atom_id res chain seq x y z
N MET A 1 -45.50 53.51 5.92
CA MET A 1 -45.39 54.66 6.83
C MET A 1 -44.29 54.29 7.83
N TYR A 2 -43.01 54.66 7.66
CA TYR A 2 -42.39 55.99 7.91
C TYR A 2 -42.85 56.58 9.25
N LEU A 3 -42.01 56.88 10.25
CA LEU A 3 -40.72 57.62 10.32
C LEU A 3 -39.83 57.01 11.45
N ASP A 4 -38.50 56.89 11.43
CA ASP A 4 -37.33 57.80 11.22
C ASP A 4 -36.96 58.76 12.37
N ALA A 5 -35.71 58.63 12.86
CA ALA A 5 -34.70 59.66 13.25
C ALA A 5 -33.64 59.03 14.22
N GLU A 6 -32.46 58.59 13.73
CA GLU A 6 -31.19 59.32 13.59
C GLU A 6 -30.33 59.51 14.86
N SER A 7 -29.12 58.91 14.86
CA SER A 7 -27.85 59.62 15.17
C SER A 7 -26.61 58.83 14.71
N SER A 8 -25.60 59.58 14.26
CA SER A 8 -24.49 59.27 13.32
C SER A 8 -23.37 58.27 13.72
N PRO A 9 -22.52 57.86 12.75
CA PRO A 9 -21.46 56.85 12.90
C PRO A 9 -20.06 57.45 13.14
N GLN A 10 -19.17 56.71 13.82
CA GLN A 10 -17.74 57.00 13.86
C GLN A 10 -16.89 55.83 13.36
N PHE A 11 -16.06 56.16 12.38
CA PHE A 11 -15.01 55.38 11.74
C PHE A 11 -13.96 54.87 12.74
N LEU A 12 -13.57 53.59 12.64
CA LEU A 12 -12.26 53.13 13.09
C LEU A 12 -11.58 52.25 12.02
N ARG A 13 -10.36 52.67 11.68
CA ARG A 13 -9.50 52.22 10.58
C ARG A 13 -8.88 50.85 10.84
N ALA A 14 -8.78 50.07 9.77
CA ALA A 14 -7.87 48.94 9.66
C ALA A 14 -6.40 49.40 9.74
N SER A 15 -5.62 48.81 10.65
CA SER A 15 -4.18 49.04 10.75
C SER A 15 -3.44 47.97 9.95
N ARG A 16 -2.82 48.38 8.84
CA ARG A 16 -1.83 47.59 8.09
C ARG A 16 -0.53 47.54 8.90
N ILE A 17 -0.06 46.34 9.21
CA ILE A 17 1.31 46.12 9.69
C ILE A 17 2.22 46.15 8.47
N THR A 18 3.08 47.17 8.39
CA THR A 18 4.18 47.28 7.41
C THR A 18 5.47 46.93 8.15
N ILE A 19 6.13 45.83 7.76
CA ILE A 19 7.47 45.49 8.26
C ILE A 19 8.47 46.31 7.45
N SER A 20 9.15 47.25 8.13
CA SER A 20 10.25 48.04 7.60
C SER A 20 11.57 47.28 7.75
N VAL A 21 12.21 46.95 6.62
CA VAL A 21 13.58 46.44 6.58
C VAL A 21 14.54 47.61 6.74
N GLN A 22 15.15 47.76 7.91
CA GLN A 22 16.24 48.71 8.12
C GLN A 22 17.56 48.15 7.56
N ARG A 23 18.00 48.76 6.46
CA ARG A 23 19.30 48.57 5.82
C ARG A 23 20.35 49.33 6.65
N ARG A 24 21.31 48.64 7.27
CA ARG A 24 22.52 49.27 7.83
C ARG A 24 23.58 49.35 6.73
N GLU A 25 24.04 50.55 6.43
CA GLU A 25 25.23 50.80 5.62
C GLU A 25 26.39 51.32 6.48
N GLN A 26 27.59 50.95 6.01
CA GLN A 26 28.93 51.53 6.20
C GLN A 26 29.83 50.99 7.33
N ASN A 27 30.89 50.26 6.93
CA ASN A 27 32.21 50.90 6.81
C ASN A 27 33.16 50.12 5.87
N LYS A 28 33.97 50.86 5.09
CA LYS A 28 34.93 50.41 4.06
C LYS A 28 36.39 50.54 4.57
N LYS A 29 37.30 49.76 3.92
CA LYS A 29 38.79 49.70 3.94
C LYS A 29 39.36 48.52 4.75
N GLU A 30 40.26 47.64 4.29
CA GLU A 30 41.10 47.40 3.08
C GLU A 30 41.86 46.05 3.32
N PRO A 31 42.78 45.52 2.48
CA PRO A 31 42.69 45.03 1.10
C PRO A 31 42.81 43.49 0.94
N ASP A 32 42.53 43.08 -0.29
CA ASP A 32 42.72 41.83 -1.03
C ASP A 32 43.89 40.90 -0.60
N LYS A 33 43.55 39.64 -0.32
CA LYS A 33 44.43 38.48 -0.49
C LYS A 33 43.67 37.40 -1.25
N THR A 34 44.01 37.30 -2.53
CA THR A 34 43.56 36.28 -3.47
C THR A 34 43.98 34.90 -2.97
N LEU A 35 43.05 34.09 -2.45
CA LEU A 35 43.24 32.64 -2.32
C LEU A 35 42.63 31.97 -3.55
N ALA A 36 43.49 31.48 -4.43
CA ALA A 36 43.10 30.61 -5.52
C ALA A 36 42.48 29.32 -4.95
N VAL A 37 41.21 29.08 -5.24
CA VAL A 37 40.55 27.80 -4.97
C VAL A 37 40.95 26.83 -6.07
N ALA A 38 41.68 25.77 -5.70
CA ALA A 38 42.04 24.69 -6.62
C ALA A 38 40.77 23.93 -7.06
N PRO A 39 40.67 23.50 -8.33
CA PRO A 39 39.56 22.67 -8.79
C PRO A 39 39.60 21.29 -8.12
N PRO A 40 38.44 20.64 -7.91
CA PRO A 40 38.38 19.34 -7.26
C PRO A 40 39.11 18.26 -8.10
N PRO A 41 39.69 17.25 -7.45
CA PRO A 41 40.42 16.19 -8.15
C PRO A 41 39.46 15.38 -9.03
N GLN A 42 39.84 15.17 -10.29
CA GLN A 42 39.12 14.29 -11.21
C GLN A 42 39.32 12.83 -10.76
N LEU A 43 38.21 12.11 -10.54
CA LEU A 43 38.22 10.67 -10.30
C LEU A 43 38.67 9.94 -11.58
N PRO A 44 39.51 8.90 -11.49
CA PRO A 44 39.94 8.15 -12.66
C PRO A 44 38.76 7.38 -13.26
N LEU A 45 38.60 7.47 -14.58
CA LEU A 45 37.67 6.67 -15.37
C LEU A 45 38.02 5.19 -15.20
N LEU A 46 37.15 4.41 -14.55
CA LEU A 46 37.24 2.96 -14.61
C LEU A 46 36.98 2.50 -16.04
N SER A 47 37.94 1.79 -16.62
CA SER A 47 37.79 1.10 -17.89
C SER A 47 36.73 0.00 -17.78
N VAL A 48 35.70 0.08 -18.61
CA VAL A 48 34.70 -0.96 -18.78
C VAL A 48 35.37 -2.18 -19.44
N PRO A 49 35.30 -3.40 -18.87
CA PRO A 49 35.80 -4.59 -19.55
C PRO A 49 34.91 -4.97 -20.74
N PRO A 50 35.46 -5.54 -21.83
CA PRO A 50 34.69 -5.89 -23.02
C PRO A 50 33.65 -6.98 -22.73
N ALA A 51 32.51 -6.86 -23.40
CA ALA A 51 31.35 -7.74 -23.30
C ALA A 51 31.70 -9.21 -23.55
N LEU A 52 31.25 -10.09 -22.65
CA LEU A 52 31.25 -11.53 -22.86
C LEU A 52 30.34 -11.87 -24.04
N THR A 53 30.91 -12.52 -25.05
CA THR A 53 30.21 -13.04 -26.23
C THR A 53 29.47 -14.33 -25.83
N ILE A 54 28.14 -14.34 -25.94
CA ILE A 54 27.33 -15.56 -25.80
C ILE A 54 27.27 -16.24 -27.18
N PRO A 55 27.62 -17.54 -27.32
CA PRO A 55 27.50 -18.23 -28.59
C PRO A 55 26.04 -18.59 -28.87
N THR A 56 25.56 -18.13 -30.01
CA THR A 56 24.33 -18.55 -30.69
C THR A 56 24.38 -20.05 -30.97
N LEU A 57 23.38 -20.82 -30.51
CA LEU A 57 23.17 -22.19 -30.98
C LEU A 57 21.69 -22.46 -31.31
N VAL A 58 21.50 -22.70 -32.61
CA VAL A 58 20.50 -23.57 -33.27
C VAL A 58 19.03 -23.14 -33.23
N ALA A 59 18.62 -22.47 -34.32
CA ALA A 59 17.26 -22.52 -34.84
C ALA A 59 17.04 -23.83 -35.61
N LEU A 60 16.07 -24.65 -35.19
CA LEU A 60 15.58 -25.77 -35.98
C LEU A 60 14.53 -25.26 -36.96
N LYS A 61 14.83 -25.47 -38.25
CA LYS A 61 14.02 -25.12 -39.41
C LYS A 61 13.19 -26.35 -39.79
N ILE A 62 11.86 -26.23 -39.79
CA ILE A 62 10.99 -27.17 -40.50
C ILE A 62 10.37 -26.39 -41.66
N CYS A 63 10.83 -26.69 -42.87
CA CYS A 63 10.19 -26.33 -44.12
C CYS A 63 9.25 -27.47 -44.54
N ALA A 64 8.04 -27.12 -44.96
CA ALA A 64 7.30 -27.85 -45.98
C ALA A 64 6.48 -26.87 -46.82
N GLU A 65 7.01 -26.61 -48.02
CA GLU A 65 6.34 -26.31 -49.30
C GLU A 65 5.06 -27.16 -49.51
N SER A 66 4.05 -26.89 -50.33
CA SER A 66 3.67 -25.97 -51.42
C SER A 66 2.11 -25.99 -51.44
N SER A 67 1.33 -25.09 -52.02
CA SER A 67 1.26 -24.74 -53.43
C SER A 67 0.24 -23.63 -53.69
N VAL A 68 0.57 -22.77 -54.64
CA VAL A 68 -0.22 -21.68 -55.23
C VAL A 68 -1.39 -22.24 -56.05
N THR A 69 -2.56 -21.57 -56.03
CA THR A 69 -3.28 -21.17 -57.25
C THR A 69 -4.24 -20.00 -56.99
N SER A 70 -4.27 -19.12 -57.98
CA SER A 70 -4.88 -17.80 -58.08
C SER A 70 -6.40 -17.78 -58.31
N ARG A 71 -7.10 -16.74 -57.82
CA ARG A 71 -7.83 -15.73 -58.63
C ARG A 71 -8.55 -14.68 -57.78
N THR A 72 -8.30 -13.40 -58.12
CA THR A 72 -9.24 -12.26 -58.34
C THR A 72 -10.69 -12.43 -57.84
N THR A 73 -11.40 -11.49 -57.20
CA THR A 73 -11.40 -10.00 -57.25
C THR A 73 -12.45 -9.44 -56.27
N ARG A 74 -12.29 -8.15 -55.91
CA ARG A 74 -13.28 -7.13 -55.47
C ARG A 74 -13.77 -7.10 -54.00
N SER A 75 -13.60 -5.92 -53.42
CA SER A 75 -14.36 -5.32 -52.30
C SER A 75 -15.11 -4.08 -52.84
N PRO A 76 -15.98 -3.39 -52.08
CA PRO A 76 -17.01 -3.79 -51.10
C PRO A 76 -18.42 -3.22 -51.51
N PRO A 77 -19.50 -3.26 -50.67
CA PRO A 77 -19.70 -2.28 -49.59
C PRO A 77 -20.33 -2.88 -48.30
N GLY A 78 -20.18 -2.20 -47.15
CA GLY A 78 -20.91 -2.53 -45.89
C GLY A 78 -22.28 -1.84 -45.82
N PRO A 79 -22.90 -1.68 -44.64
CA PRO A 79 -22.97 -2.55 -43.45
C PRO A 79 -24.44 -2.94 -43.12
N THR A 80 -24.69 -4.13 -42.58
CA THR A 80 -25.97 -4.44 -41.88
C THR A 80 -25.76 -5.48 -40.78
N SER A 81 -26.19 -5.12 -39.57
CA SER A 81 -26.48 -6.05 -38.46
C SER A 81 -27.70 -6.91 -38.80
N PRO A 82 -27.76 -8.19 -38.40
CA PRO A 82 -28.60 -8.52 -37.24
C PRO A 82 -28.08 -9.64 -36.33
N HIS A 83 -28.31 -9.43 -35.04
CA HIS A 83 -28.61 -10.37 -33.95
C HIS A 83 -28.39 -11.88 -34.16
N ASP A 84 -27.51 -12.41 -33.29
CA ASP A 84 -27.62 -13.62 -32.47
C ASP A 84 -28.67 -14.68 -32.85
N THR A 85 -28.18 -15.89 -33.14
CA THR A 85 -28.81 -17.13 -32.69
C THR A 85 -27.81 -18.30 -32.77
N LEU A 86 -27.01 -18.47 -31.72
CA LEU A 86 -26.30 -19.74 -31.48
C LEU A 86 -27.19 -20.63 -30.62
N THR A 87 -27.25 -21.90 -31.00
CA THR A 87 -28.14 -22.91 -30.42
C THR A 87 -27.69 -23.32 -29.02
N SER A 88 -28.64 -23.76 -28.19
CA SER A 88 -28.41 -24.14 -26.78
C SER A 88 -27.42 -25.29 -26.58
N GLN A 89 -27.05 -26.02 -27.66
CA GLN A 89 -26.08 -27.12 -27.61
C GLN A 89 -24.64 -26.70 -27.96
N GLU A 90 -24.41 -25.49 -28.47
CA GLU A 90 -23.05 -25.00 -28.80
C GLU A 90 -22.43 -24.14 -27.68
N LYS A 91 -23.20 -23.79 -26.64
CA LYS A 91 -22.70 -23.07 -25.46
C LYS A 91 -22.02 -23.97 -24.41
N GLU A 92 -22.04 -25.29 -24.59
CA GLU A 92 -21.61 -26.25 -23.56
C GLU A 92 -20.15 -26.73 -23.71
N ILE A 93 -19.38 -26.21 -24.68
CA ILE A 93 -18.00 -26.70 -24.95
C ILE A 93 -16.89 -25.63 -24.73
N ILE A 94 -17.23 -24.40 -24.28
CA ILE A 94 -16.21 -23.37 -24.01
C ILE A 94 -16.42 -22.72 -22.63
N ASN A 95 -16.02 -23.41 -21.56
CA ASN A 95 -15.36 -22.88 -20.36
C ASN A 95 -15.34 -23.94 -19.24
N PRO A 96 -14.19 -24.58 -18.95
CA PRO A 96 -14.05 -25.33 -17.70
C PRO A 96 -13.63 -24.43 -16.51
N ALA A 97 -13.55 -23.10 -16.67
CA ALA A 97 -13.02 -22.20 -15.64
C ALA A 97 -14.07 -21.40 -14.84
N ALA A 98 -15.36 -21.71 -14.97
CA ALA A 98 -16.44 -20.96 -14.33
C ALA A 98 -17.30 -21.83 -13.40
N ASN A 99 -16.65 -22.53 -12.47
CA ASN A 99 -17.23 -22.93 -11.17
C ASN A 99 -16.16 -23.66 -10.35
N MET A 100 -15.44 -22.93 -9.50
CA MET A 100 -14.59 -23.53 -8.47
C MET A 100 -15.07 -23.05 -7.09
N PRO A 101 -15.38 -23.97 -6.15
CA PRO A 101 -15.88 -23.61 -4.83
C PRO A 101 -14.73 -23.18 -3.90
N ALA A 102 -15.14 -22.64 -2.74
CA ALA A 102 -14.36 -22.23 -1.57
C ALA A 102 -12.94 -22.80 -1.44
N SER A 103 -11.95 -21.90 -1.30
CA SER A 103 -10.51 -22.14 -1.04
C SER A 103 -9.90 -23.34 -1.79
N THR A 104 -9.40 -23.09 -3.00
CA THR A 104 -8.68 -24.09 -3.80
C THR A 104 -7.30 -24.45 -3.25
N ILE A 105 -6.80 -23.74 -2.23
CA ILE A 105 -5.48 -23.98 -1.64
C ILE A 105 -5.60 -25.01 -0.51
N PRO A 106 -4.86 -26.13 -0.55
CA PRO A 106 -4.81 -27.08 0.56
C PRO A 106 -4.31 -26.40 1.84
N ALA A 107 -4.95 -26.69 2.98
CA ALA A 107 -4.57 -26.12 4.28
C ALA A 107 -3.08 -26.35 4.64
N SER A 108 -2.48 -27.45 4.15
CA SER A 108 -1.06 -27.76 4.32
C SER A 108 -0.09 -26.79 3.65
N GLN A 109 -0.56 -25.91 2.76
CA GLN A 109 0.26 -24.88 2.15
C GLN A 109 0.41 -23.62 3.02
N PHE A 110 -0.43 -23.46 4.04
CA PHE A 110 -0.34 -22.37 5.01
C PHE A 110 0.54 -22.77 6.19
N ASP A 111 1.27 -21.79 6.73
CA ASP A 111 2.04 -21.93 7.95
C ASP A 111 1.12 -21.88 9.18
N SER A 112 1.55 -22.51 10.27
CA SER A 112 0.79 -22.48 11.52
C SER A 112 0.76 -21.07 12.11
N ILE A 113 -0.35 -20.68 12.74
CA ILE A 113 -0.45 -19.39 13.43
C ILE A 113 0.67 -19.19 14.48
N PRO A 114 1.04 -20.19 15.30
CA PRO A 114 2.21 -20.06 16.19
C PRO A 114 3.53 -19.71 15.46
N ASP A 115 3.83 -20.34 14.32
CA ASP A 115 5.04 -20.04 13.56
C ASP A 115 4.99 -18.64 12.94
N THR A 116 3.80 -18.22 12.48
CA THR A 116 3.56 -16.88 11.94
C THR A 116 3.71 -15.81 13.03
N ILE A 117 3.20 -16.06 14.24
CA ILE A 117 3.42 -15.17 15.41
C ILE A 117 4.91 -15.03 15.71
N GLU A 118 5.66 -16.13 15.66
CA GLU A 118 7.09 -16.12 15.97
C GLU A 118 7.91 -15.38 14.89
N ALA A 119 7.56 -15.53 13.61
CA ALA A 119 8.11 -14.68 12.54
C ALA A 119 7.81 -13.19 12.77
N PHE A 120 6.55 -12.86 13.04
CA PHE A 120 6.13 -11.48 13.32
C PHE A 120 6.86 -10.90 14.54
N ARG A 121 7.07 -11.70 15.59
CA ARG A 121 7.83 -11.31 16.78
C ARG A 121 9.28 -10.94 16.48
N ARG A 122 9.90 -11.57 15.48
CA ARG A 122 11.26 -11.26 15.01
C ARG A 122 11.34 -10.02 14.12
N GLY A 123 10.23 -9.33 13.87
CA GLY A 123 10.18 -8.16 12.98
C GLY A 123 10.19 -8.52 11.50
N GLU A 124 9.76 -9.74 11.16
CA GLU A 124 9.63 -10.20 9.78
C GLU A 124 8.26 -9.80 9.19
N PHE A 125 8.21 -9.65 7.87
CA PHE A 125 6.93 -9.61 7.17
C PHE A 125 6.25 -10.98 7.26
N ILE A 126 4.94 -10.97 7.39
CA ILE A 126 4.06 -12.12 7.17
C ILE A 126 3.09 -11.78 6.04
N LEU A 127 2.63 -12.80 5.32
CA LEU A 127 1.59 -12.66 4.31
C LEU A 127 0.28 -13.21 4.87
N VAL A 128 -0.77 -12.41 4.90
CA VAL A 128 -2.04 -12.81 5.50
C VAL A 128 -3.15 -12.69 4.48
N LEU A 129 -3.86 -13.79 4.24
CA LEU A 129 -4.99 -13.85 3.32
C LEU A 129 -6.31 -13.69 4.06
N ASP A 130 -7.23 -12.91 3.51
CA ASP A 130 -8.61 -12.87 3.98
C ASP A 130 -9.51 -13.88 3.24
N ASP A 131 -10.79 -13.90 3.60
CA ASP A 131 -11.75 -14.86 3.05
C ASP A 131 -12.02 -14.61 1.55
N PRO A 132 -12.12 -15.66 0.69
CA PRO A 132 -12.43 -15.51 -0.72
C PRO A 132 -13.79 -14.83 -1.03
N GLY A 133 -14.75 -14.86 -0.10
CA GLY A 133 -16.01 -14.15 -0.16
C GLY A 133 -15.95 -12.72 0.42
N ARG A 134 -14.81 -12.31 0.97
CA ARG A 134 -14.52 -10.95 1.44
C ARG A 134 -13.69 -10.20 0.39
N GLU A 135 -12.42 -9.85 0.62
CA GLU A 135 -11.56 -9.15 -0.35
C GLU A 135 -10.90 -10.15 -1.29
N ASN A 136 -10.69 -11.39 -0.83
CA ASN A 136 -9.93 -12.46 -1.49
C ASN A 136 -8.45 -12.07 -1.73
N GLU A 137 -7.91 -11.18 -0.91
CA GLU A 137 -6.60 -10.55 -1.08
C GLU A 137 -5.59 -11.08 -0.06
N ALA A 138 -4.34 -10.71 -0.26
CA ALA A 138 -3.27 -10.95 0.70
C ALA A 138 -2.56 -9.65 1.01
N ASP A 139 -2.33 -9.38 2.29
CA ASP A 139 -1.57 -8.22 2.74
C ASP A 139 -0.20 -8.64 3.26
N LEU A 140 0.80 -7.82 2.93
CA LEU A 140 2.08 -7.81 3.64
C LEU A 140 1.85 -7.13 4.99
N ILE A 141 2.08 -7.83 6.09
CA ILE A 141 1.89 -7.32 7.45
C ILE A 141 3.22 -7.37 8.20
N ILE A 142 3.58 -6.27 8.88
CA ILE A 142 4.77 -6.19 9.76
C ILE A 142 4.48 -5.33 10.99
N ALA A 143 5.15 -5.61 12.11
CA ALA A 143 5.10 -4.76 13.29
C ALA A 143 5.68 -3.36 12.97
N ALA A 144 4.93 -2.31 13.26
CA ALA A 144 5.33 -0.96 12.88
C ALA A 144 6.56 -0.47 13.65
N GLU A 145 6.85 -1.02 14.83
CA GLU A 145 8.06 -0.69 15.60
C GLU A 145 9.35 -1.24 14.99
N ASP A 146 9.28 -2.34 14.24
CA ASP A 146 10.46 -3.01 13.67
C ASP A 146 10.72 -2.61 12.22
N VAL A 147 9.75 -2.01 11.53
CA VAL A 147 9.86 -1.76 10.08
C VAL A 147 11.03 -0.83 9.77
N THR A 148 11.98 -1.35 8.99
CA THR A 148 13.16 -0.63 8.51
C THR A 148 12.88 0.13 7.20
N THR A 149 13.81 1.01 6.81
CA THR A 149 13.75 1.71 5.52
C THR A 149 13.76 0.73 4.35
N GLU A 150 14.62 -0.28 4.41
CA GLU A 150 14.79 -1.30 3.38
C GLU A 150 13.55 -2.19 3.28
N GLN A 151 12.98 -2.58 4.42
CA GLN A 151 11.71 -3.31 4.46
C GLN A 151 10.55 -2.49 3.88
N MET A 152 10.45 -1.20 4.21
CA MET A 152 9.42 -0.33 3.62
C MET A 152 9.63 -0.13 2.12
N ALA A 153 10.87 0.00 1.65
CA ALA A 153 11.16 0.08 0.21
C ALA A 153 10.73 -1.20 -0.51
N TRP A 154 10.99 -2.36 0.09
CA TRP A 154 10.55 -3.66 -0.41
C TRP A 154 9.02 -3.78 -0.40
N MET A 155 8.35 -3.37 0.68
CA MET A 155 6.89 -3.36 0.79
C MET A 155 6.26 -2.52 -0.30
N VAL A 156 6.73 -1.29 -0.50
CA VAL A 156 6.26 -0.37 -1.55
C VAL A 156 6.49 -0.94 -2.95
N ARG A 157 7.57 -1.68 -3.15
CA ARG A 157 7.88 -2.28 -4.45
C ARG A 157 6.88 -3.38 -4.83
N TYR A 158 6.37 -4.16 -3.88
CA TYR A 158 5.55 -5.34 -4.15
C TYR A 158 4.07 -5.19 -3.76
N SER A 159 3.70 -4.08 -3.13
CA SER A 159 2.31 -3.81 -2.76
C SER A 159 1.65 -2.78 -3.70
N SER A 160 0.39 -2.48 -3.40
CA SER A 160 -0.34 -1.34 -3.98
C SER A 160 0.37 0.02 -3.81
N GLY A 161 1.31 0.11 -2.87
CA GLY A 161 2.00 1.33 -2.48
C GLY A 161 1.20 2.21 -1.50
N LEU A 162 -0.07 1.86 -1.23
CA LEU A 162 -0.93 2.51 -0.25
C LEU A 162 -0.64 1.98 1.15
N ILE A 163 0.44 2.48 1.76
CA ILE A 163 0.89 1.98 3.06
C ILE A 163 -0.06 2.47 4.16
N CYS A 164 -0.76 1.49 4.74
CA CYS A 164 -1.66 1.70 5.85
C CYS A 164 -1.00 1.28 7.16
N ALA A 165 -1.45 1.86 8.28
CA ALA A 165 -0.93 1.56 9.61
C ALA A 165 -2.05 1.19 10.59
N PRO A 166 -2.43 -0.09 10.69
CA PRO A 166 -3.41 -0.54 11.66
C PRO A 166 -2.97 -0.24 13.08
N ILE A 167 -3.85 0.39 13.86
CA ILE A 167 -3.60 0.76 15.26
C ILE A 167 -4.82 0.44 16.12
N MET A 168 -4.58 0.17 17.41
CA MET A 168 -5.67 0.04 18.38
C MET A 168 -6.44 1.37 18.53
N PRO A 169 -7.76 1.34 18.81
CA PRO A 169 -8.56 2.54 19.07
C PRO A 169 -7.95 3.47 20.12
N SER A 170 -7.43 2.92 21.22
CA SER A 170 -6.78 3.68 22.29
C SER A 170 -5.53 4.43 21.81
N ARG A 171 -4.79 3.85 20.86
CA ARG A 171 -3.63 4.49 20.26
C ARG A 171 -4.06 5.63 19.34
N ALA A 172 -5.10 5.43 18.54
CA ALA A 172 -5.67 6.49 17.72
C ALA A 172 -6.17 7.68 18.57
N ASP A 173 -6.83 7.40 19.70
CA ASP A 173 -7.32 8.43 20.62
C ASP A 173 -6.15 9.20 21.27
N ALA A 174 -5.13 8.49 21.76
CA ALA A 174 -3.94 9.10 22.37
C ALA A 174 -3.16 10.00 21.39
N LEU A 175 -3.15 9.65 20.10
CA LEU A 175 -2.49 10.40 19.04
C LEU A 175 -3.40 11.44 18.37
N GLN A 176 -4.65 11.58 18.82
CA GLN A 176 -5.67 12.46 18.22
C GLN A 176 -5.81 12.24 16.70
N LEU A 177 -6.05 10.98 16.32
CA LEU A 177 -6.25 10.55 14.94
C LEU A 177 -7.75 10.24 14.71
N PRO A 178 -8.58 11.26 14.45
CA PRO A 178 -10.00 11.05 14.15
C PRO A 178 -10.16 10.29 12.83
N VAL A 179 -11.29 9.58 12.67
CA VAL A 179 -11.67 8.97 11.39
C VAL A 179 -11.77 10.06 10.31
N MET A 180 -11.34 9.73 9.09
CA MET A 180 -11.26 10.66 7.98
C MET A 180 -12.64 11.15 7.54
N VAL A 181 -13.62 10.24 7.49
CA VAL A 181 -15.00 10.50 7.09
C VAL A 181 -15.94 9.83 8.09
N SER A 182 -16.82 10.61 8.73
CA SER A 182 -17.72 10.11 9.78
C SER A 182 -18.81 9.17 9.27
N ALA A 183 -19.34 9.42 8.06
CA ALA A 183 -20.33 8.58 7.38
C ALA A 183 -19.71 7.92 6.14
N SER A 184 -18.75 7.01 6.37
CA SER A 184 -18.06 6.32 5.29
C SER A 184 -19.02 5.51 4.41
N GLN A 185 -18.81 5.57 3.09
CA GLN A 185 -19.50 4.75 2.09
C GLN A 185 -18.67 3.53 1.66
N ASP A 186 -17.50 3.32 2.28
CA ASP A 186 -16.67 2.14 2.07
C ASP A 186 -17.48 0.88 2.40
N ALA A 187 -17.60 -0.05 1.45
CA ALA A 187 -18.42 -1.25 1.57
C ALA A 187 -17.98 -2.17 2.73
N ARG A 188 -16.74 -2.06 3.18
CA ARG A 188 -16.14 -2.84 4.28
C ARG A 188 -15.91 -1.99 5.54
N GLY A 189 -16.32 -0.73 5.50
CA GLY A 189 -16.13 0.23 6.58
C GLY A 189 -14.68 0.36 7.01
N THR A 190 -13.73 0.29 6.07
CA THR A 190 -12.31 0.46 6.41
C THR A 190 -12.09 1.81 7.09
N ALA A 191 -11.63 1.75 8.35
CA ALA A 191 -11.69 2.88 9.27
C ALA A 191 -10.43 3.76 9.18
N TYR A 192 -10.24 4.40 8.03
CA TYR A 192 -9.17 5.36 7.80
C TYR A 192 -9.25 6.52 8.80
N THR A 193 -8.12 6.88 9.40
CA THR A 193 -7.95 8.17 10.08
C THR A 193 -7.49 9.23 9.09
N ILE A 194 -7.40 10.49 9.54
CA ILE A 194 -6.59 11.47 8.82
C ILE A 194 -5.16 10.91 8.60
N SER A 195 -4.60 11.12 7.40
CA SER A 195 -3.26 10.65 7.07
C SER A 195 -2.20 11.45 7.83
N VAL A 196 -1.01 10.86 8.00
CA VAL A 196 0.07 11.44 8.81
C VAL A 196 1.45 11.26 8.19
N ASP A 197 2.34 12.19 8.51
CA ASP A 197 3.80 12.04 8.43
C ASP A 197 4.40 12.22 9.83
N ALA A 198 5.60 11.70 10.07
CA ALA A 198 6.33 11.98 11.31
C ALA A 198 6.81 13.45 11.32
N ALA A 199 6.57 14.14 12.44
CA ALA A 199 7.14 15.46 12.71
C ALA A 199 8.58 15.30 13.25
N HIS A 200 9.53 15.05 12.35
CA HIS A 200 10.94 14.81 12.69
C HIS A 200 11.86 15.45 11.65
N ASP A 201 13.01 15.99 12.08
CA ASP A 201 13.92 16.76 11.22
C ASP A 201 14.53 15.97 10.06
N SER A 202 14.57 14.63 10.16
CA SER A 202 15.03 13.76 9.07
C SER A 202 13.97 13.47 8.02
N VAL A 203 12.71 13.83 8.27
CA VAL A 203 11.62 13.68 7.29
C VAL A 203 11.72 14.84 6.31
N THR A 204 11.60 14.52 5.03
CA THR A 204 11.69 15.51 3.94
C THR A 204 10.32 15.79 3.37
N THR A 205 9.89 14.96 2.42
CA THR A 205 8.58 15.08 1.77
C THR A 205 7.55 14.11 2.34
N GLY A 206 7.95 13.17 3.21
CA GLY A 206 7.07 12.19 3.83
C GLY A 206 6.88 10.89 3.04
N ILE A 207 7.07 10.92 1.70
CA ILE A 207 6.72 9.78 0.83
C ILE A 207 7.80 8.70 0.70
N SER A 208 9.05 9.04 1.02
CA SER A 208 10.17 8.11 0.85
C SER A 208 9.98 6.86 1.71
N ALA A 209 10.62 5.74 1.35
CA ALA A 209 10.59 4.54 2.18
C ALA A 209 11.10 4.81 3.61
N HIS A 210 12.12 5.66 3.74
CA HIS A 210 12.66 6.10 5.02
C HIS A 210 11.61 6.87 5.84
N ASP A 211 10.98 7.87 5.24
CA ASP A 211 10.03 8.77 5.92
C ASP A 211 8.79 7.99 6.36
N ARG A 212 8.26 7.13 5.48
CA ARG A 212 7.11 6.25 5.77
C ARG A 212 7.40 5.22 6.85
N ALA A 213 8.57 4.56 6.80
CA ALA A 213 8.99 3.64 7.86
C ALA A 213 9.13 4.36 9.21
N LEU A 214 9.72 5.56 9.22
CA LEU A 214 9.85 6.37 10.42
C LEU A 214 8.50 6.77 11.01
N CYS A 215 7.54 7.16 10.15
CA CYS A 215 6.18 7.45 10.57
C CYS A 215 5.49 6.23 11.21
N CYS A 216 5.61 5.04 10.63
CA CYS A 216 5.13 3.80 11.24
C CYS A 216 5.76 3.55 12.62
N ARG A 217 7.09 3.70 12.77
CA ARG A 217 7.76 3.54 14.06
C ARG A 217 7.27 4.57 15.09
N PHE A 218 7.01 5.81 14.69
CA PHE A 218 6.40 6.82 15.57
C PHE A 218 4.98 6.44 15.97
N LEU A 219 4.18 5.87 15.07
CA LEU A 219 2.84 5.36 15.40
C LEU A 219 2.91 4.23 16.44
N ALA A 220 3.98 3.43 16.46
CA ALA A 220 4.19 2.39 17.47
C ALA A 220 4.80 2.90 18.79
N ASP A 221 5.61 3.96 18.76
CA ASP A 221 6.37 4.42 19.94
C ASP A 221 5.45 4.91 21.08
N PRO A 222 5.45 4.27 22.27
CA PRO A 222 4.59 4.66 23.39
C PRO A 222 4.82 6.11 23.87
N LYS A 223 5.95 6.75 23.51
CA LYS A 223 6.25 8.14 23.85
C LYS A 223 5.70 9.16 22.85
N SER A 224 5.30 8.74 21.65
CA SER A 224 4.72 9.65 20.68
C SER A 224 3.41 10.24 21.18
N THR A 225 3.20 11.51 20.87
CA THR A 225 1.99 12.26 21.18
C THR A 225 1.38 12.80 19.89
N ALA A 226 0.26 13.51 19.98
CA ALA A 226 -0.36 14.14 18.82
C ALA A 226 0.62 15.07 18.05
N THR A 227 1.56 15.73 18.72
CA THR A 227 2.53 16.64 18.08
C THR A 227 3.67 15.92 17.36
N SER A 228 3.82 14.60 17.55
CA SER A 228 4.79 13.79 16.82
C SER A 228 4.41 13.58 15.36
N PHE A 229 3.26 14.10 14.91
CA PHE A 229 2.71 13.89 13.57
C PHE A 229 2.29 15.19 12.89
N ILE A 230 2.57 15.27 11.60
CA ILE A 230 2.03 16.26 10.66
C ILE A 230 0.74 15.68 10.06
N ARG A 231 -0.28 16.52 9.83
CA ARG A 231 -1.59 16.14 9.27
C ARG A 231 -2.00 17.16 8.19
N PRO A 232 -2.34 16.74 6.95
CA PRO A 232 -2.27 15.37 6.42
C PRO A 232 -0.82 14.90 6.19
N GLY A 233 -0.66 13.64 5.76
CA GLY A 233 0.62 13.07 5.32
C GLY A 233 0.44 11.82 4.44
N HIS A 234 1.44 10.92 4.43
CA HIS A 234 1.56 9.84 3.44
C HIS A 234 1.40 8.42 4.01
N ILE A 235 1.30 8.27 5.34
CA ILE A 235 0.83 7.05 5.99
C ILE A 235 -0.65 7.19 6.32
N LEU A 236 -1.42 6.12 6.13
CA LEU A 236 -2.85 6.06 6.46
C LEU A 236 -3.09 5.16 7.69
N PRO A 237 -3.18 5.72 8.90
CA PRO A 237 -3.56 4.91 10.04
C PRO A 237 -4.99 4.37 9.91
N LEU A 238 -5.18 3.12 10.33
CA LEU A 238 -6.48 2.44 10.30
C LEU A 238 -6.87 2.07 11.73
N ARG A 239 -8.09 2.43 12.15
CA ARG A 239 -8.58 2.06 13.49
C ARG A 239 -9.15 0.64 13.46
N ALA A 240 -8.48 -0.30 14.14
CA ALA A 240 -9.03 -1.64 14.32
C ALA A 240 -10.31 -1.62 15.15
N ALA A 241 -11.23 -2.55 14.89
CA ALA A 241 -12.39 -2.76 15.75
C ALA A 241 -11.96 -3.20 17.17
N PRO A 242 -12.61 -2.71 18.26
CA PRO A 242 -12.22 -3.07 19.63
C PRO A 242 -12.26 -4.58 19.93
N GLY A 243 -13.14 -5.33 19.28
CA GLY A 243 -13.24 -6.80 19.41
C GLY A 243 -12.26 -7.58 18.51
N GLY A 244 -11.34 -6.90 17.84
CA GLY A 244 -10.29 -7.50 17.02
C GLY A 244 -10.83 -8.36 15.88
N VAL A 245 -10.04 -9.37 15.49
CA VAL A 245 -10.35 -10.28 14.36
C VAL A 245 -11.66 -11.03 14.52
N ARG A 246 -12.11 -11.24 15.76
CA ARG A 246 -13.39 -11.91 16.05
C ARG A 246 -14.60 -11.02 15.80
N GLN A 247 -14.43 -9.70 15.82
CA GLN A 247 -15.49 -8.74 15.50
C GLN A 247 -15.49 -8.35 14.02
N ARG A 248 -14.31 -8.14 13.43
CA ARG A 248 -14.14 -7.81 12.01
C ARG A 248 -12.97 -8.61 11.45
N VAL A 249 -13.24 -9.46 10.48
CA VAL A 249 -12.27 -10.34 9.84
C VAL A 249 -11.50 -9.64 8.70
N GLY A 250 -10.90 -8.49 8.99
CA GLY A 250 -10.10 -7.73 8.02
C GLY A 250 -8.61 -7.68 8.34
N HIS A 251 -7.79 -7.32 7.36
CA HIS A 251 -6.34 -7.17 7.51
C HIS A 251 -5.95 -6.17 8.61
N THR A 252 -6.76 -5.12 8.80
CA THR A 252 -6.60 -4.15 9.90
C THR A 252 -6.60 -4.83 11.26
N GLU A 253 -7.62 -5.65 11.54
CA GLU A 253 -7.72 -6.36 12.81
C GLU A 253 -6.67 -7.46 12.93
N ALA A 254 -6.38 -8.18 11.85
CA ALA A 254 -5.36 -9.23 11.84
C ALA A 254 -3.99 -8.68 12.23
N ALA A 255 -3.60 -7.52 11.68
CA ALA A 255 -2.33 -6.88 11.96
C ALA A 255 -2.17 -6.52 13.44
N VAL A 256 -3.20 -5.92 14.05
CA VAL A 256 -3.19 -5.54 15.46
C VAL A 256 -3.26 -6.77 16.38
N GLU A 257 -3.96 -7.82 15.97
CA GLU A 257 -4.00 -9.10 16.67
C GLU A 257 -2.62 -9.77 16.70
N PHE A 258 -1.90 -9.78 15.57
CA PHE A 258 -0.51 -10.25 15.52
C PHE A 258 0.42 -9.42 16.42
N CYS A 259 0.25 -8.09 16.47
CA CYS A 259 0.99 -7.27 17.44
C CYS A 259 0.76 -7.76 18.87
N ARG A 260 -0.51 -7.98 19.25
CA ARG A 260 -0.87 -8.45 20.60
C ARG A 260 -0.27 -9.83 20.90
N LEU A 261 -0.43 -10.80 19.99
CA LEU A 261 0.04 -12.18 20.18
C LEU A 261 1.58 -12.28 20.18
N ALA A 262 2.25 -11.41 19.42
CA ALA A 262 3.71 -11.36 19.37
C ALA A 262 4.33 -10.58 20.54
N GLY A 263 3.55 -9.82 21.32
CA GLY A 263 4.04 -8.95 22.38
C GLY A 263 4.67 -7.64 21.85
N LYS A 264 4.18 -7.16 20.70
CA LYS A 264 4.60 -5.92 20.04
C LYS A 264 3.71 -4.75 20.44
N ASN A 265 4.20 -3.54 20.20
CA ASN A 265 3.41 -2.32 20.32
C ASN A 265 2.17 -2.36 19.39
N PRO A 266 1.04 -1.75 19.78
CA PRO A 266 -0.26 -1.93 19.11
C PRO A 266 -0.40 -1.08 17.84
N ALA A 267 0.59 -1.18 16.95
CA ALA A 267 0.66 -0.58 15.64
C ALA A 267 1.40 -1.51 14.67
N ALA A 268 0.86 -1.65 13.46
CA ALA A 268 1.44 -2.43 12.37
C ALA A 268 1.53 -1.59 11.09
N ALA A 269 2.16 -2.12 10.05
CA ALA A 269 2.05 -1.62 8.69
C ALA A 269 1.46 -2.72 7.80
N ILE A 270 0.50 -2.36 6.95
CA ILE A 270 -0.11 -3.25 5.95
C ILE A 270 -0.16 -2.60 4.58
N ALA A 271 -0.09 -3.43 3.54
CA ALA A 271 -0.43 -3.06 2.17
C ALA A 271 -0.69 -4.32 1.34
N GLU A 272 -1.63 -4.20 0.42
CA GLU A 272 -2.15 -5.30 -0.39
C GLU A 272 -1.13 -5.72 -1.44
N LEU A 273 -0.94 -7.02 -1.62
CA LEU A 273 -0.04 -7.58 -2.62
C LEU A 273 -0.67 -7.52 -4.01
N VAL A 274 0.02 -6.88 -4.95
CA VAL A 274 -0.44 -6.72 -6.33
C VAL A 274 0.23 -7.72 -7.26
N GLU A 275 -0.43 -8.05 -8.35
CA GLU A 275 0.18 -8.71 -9.50
C GLU A 275 0.73 -7.63 -10.44
N ASP A 276 2.06 -7.55 -10.52
CA ASP A 276 2.82 -6.57 -11.31
C ASP A 276 2.53 -6.61 -12.82
N GLY A 277 1.80 -7.63 -13.31
CA GLY A 277 1.48 -7.81 -14.72
C GLY A 277 2.69 -8.02 -15.63
N GLU A 278 2.53 -7.71 -16.92
CA GLU A 278 3.54 -7.83 -17.96
C GLU A 278 3.92 -6.43 -18.50
N PRO A 279 5.19 -6.00 -18.41
CA PRO A 279 5.61 -4.71 -18.93
C PRO A 279 5.64 -4.72 -20.46
N THR A 280 5.19 -3.63 -21.08
CA THR A 280 5.30 -3.45 -22.53
C THR A 280 6.60 -2.72 -22.89
N PRO A 281 7.56 -3.35 -23.62
CA PRO A 281 8.85 -2.72 -23.92
C PRO A 281 8.70 -1.37 -24.62
N GLY A 282 9.39 -0.36 -24.09
CA GLY A 282 9.36 1.01 -24.63
C GLY A 282 8.06 1.79 -24.39
N GLN A 283 7.13 1.26 -23.60
CA GLN A 283 5.87 1.93 -23.26
C GLN A 283 5.67 2.00 -21.74
N PRO A 284 5.10 3.11 -21.21
CA PRO A 284 4.79 3.24 -19.77
C PRO A 284 3.47 2.53 -19.43
N ILE A 285 3.32 1.26 -19.84
CA ILE A 285 2.10 0.46 -19.69
C ILE A 285 2.46 -0.94 -19.18
N ILE A 286 1.69 -1.39 -18.20
CA ILE A 286 1.65 -2.77 -17.72
C ILE A 286 0.33 -3.39 -18.17
N THR A 287 0.39 -4.54 -18.80
CA THR A 287 -0.79 -5.33 -19.17
C THR A 287 -0.99 -6.46 -18.15
N ARG A 288 -2.21 -6.99 -18.05
CA ARG A 288 -2.53 -8.10 -17.13
C ARG A 288 -2.16 -7.85 -15.66
N ALA A 289 -2.13 -6.59 -15.22
CA ALA A 289 -2.01 -6.27 -13.80
C ALA A 289 -3.29 -6.66 -13.05
N GLY A 290 -3.15 -6.92 -11.76
CA GLY A 290 -4.26 -7.29 -10.89
C GLY A 290 -3.85 -7.31 -9.43
N MET A 291 -4.67 -7.99 -8.63
CA MET A 291 -4.36 -8.31 -7.24
C MET A 291 -3.87 -9.75 -7.18
N MET A 292 -2.86 -10.05 -6.37
CA MET A 292 -2.35 -11.41 -6.28
C MET A 292 -3.33 -12.31 -5.52
N ARG A 293 -3.61 -13.51 -6.06
CA ARG A 293 -4.64 -14.43 -5.54
C ARG A 293 -4.11 -15.85 -5.41
N GLY A 294 -4.79 -16.66 -4.58
CA GLY A 294 -4.66 -18.10 -4.65
C GLY A 294 -3.23 -18.62 -4.41
N GLU A 295 -2.83 -19.62 -5.19
CA GLU A 295 -1.48 -20.23 -5.12
C GLU A 295 -0.36 -19.25 -5.46
N ALA A 296 -0.63 -18.15 -6.18
CA ALA A 296 0.38 -17.13 -6.46
C ALA A 296 0.86 -16.43 -5.18
N ASN A 297 -0.06 -16.21 -4.22
CA ASN A 297 0.30 -15.68 -2.89
C ASN A 297 1.24 -16.63 -2.16
N ILE A 298 0.97 -17.95 -2.22
CA ILE A 298 1.83 -18.96 -1.61
C ILE A 298 3.20 -18.94 -2.28
N ALA A 299 3.26 -18.96 -3.62
CA ALA A 299 4.51 -18.91 -4.36
C ALA A 299 5.33 -17.64 -4.03
N PHE A 300 4.67 -16.48 -3.89
CA PHE A 300 5.31 -15.25 -3.47
C PHE A 300 5.89 -15.36 -2.05
N ALA A 301 5.11 -15.87 -1.09
CA ALA A 301 5.59 -16.07 0.27
C ALA A 301 6.83 -16.98 0.31
N ARG A 302 6.80 -18.11 -0.42
CA ARG A 302 7.95 -19.03 -0.48
C ARG A 302 9.17 -18.42 -1.15
N LYS A 303 8.98 -17.64 -2.23
CA LYS A 303 10.08 -16.92 -2.91
C LYS A 303 10.84 -15.99 -1.97
N TRP A 304 10.14 -15.34 -1.05
CA TRP A 304 10.71 -14.35 -0.12
C TRP A 304 10.94 -14.88 1.29
N GLY A 305 10.70 -16.16 1.53
CA GLY A 305 10.87 -16.78 2.86
C GLY A 305 9.87 -16.28 3.91
N LEU A 306 8.70 -15.81 3.49
CA LEU A 306 7.64 -15.32 4.38
C LEU A 306 6.81 -16.48 4.94
N LYS A 307 6.34 -16.30 6.17
CA LYS A 307 5.21 -17.07 6.70
C LYS A 307 3.92 -16.59 6.07
N VAL A 308 3.05 -17.53 5.69
CA VAL A 308 1.75 -17.23 5.08
C VAL A 308 0.63 -17.94 5.81
N CYS A 309 -0.42 -17.22 6.18
CA CYS A 309 -1.59 -17.80 6.87
C CYS A 309 -2.90 -17.13 6.41
N THR A 310 -4.01 -17.59 6.96
CA THR A 310 -5.33 -16.99 6.73
C THR A 310 -5.86 -16.29 7.97
N ILE A 311 -6.73 -15.29 7.79
CA ILE A 311 -7.47 -14.66 8.89
C ILE A 311 -8.40 -15.68 9.57
N ALA A 312 -8.94 -16.66 8.81
CA ALA A 312 -9.78 -17.71 9.37
C ALA A 312 -9.01 -18.56 10.41
N ASP A 313 -7.78 -18.97 10.11
CA ASP A 313 -6.93 -19.72 11.04
C ASP A 313 -6.54 -18.86 12.25
N LEU A 314 -6.31 -17.57 12.05
CA LEU A 314 -6.03 -16.62 13.14
C LEU A 314 -7.23 -16.49 14.08
N VAL A 315 -8.45 -16.39 13.55
CA VAL A 315 -9.68 -16.39 14.35
C VAL A 315 -9.78 -17.68 15.16
N GLU A 316 -9.61 -18.85 14.54
CA GLU A 316 -9.64 -20.13 15.25
C GLU A 316 -8.59 -20.18 16.37
N HIS A 317 -7.38 -19.68 16.11
CA HIS A 317 -6.32 -19.60 17.11
C HIS A 317 -6.73 -18.74 18.31
N VAL A 318 -7.29 -17.55 18.09
CA VAL A 318 -7.75 -16.67 19.18
C VAL A 318 -8.93 -17.30 19.93
N GLU A 319 -9.87 -17.94 19.23
CA GLU A 319 -11.03 -18.61 19.83
C GLU A 319 -10.65 -19.77 20.75
N LYS A 320 -9.50 -20.43 20.55
CA LYS A 320 -8.99 -21.47 21.46
C LYS A 320 -8.74 -20.94 22.88
N THR A 321 -8.40 -19.66 23.01
CA THR A 321 -8.14 -19.02 24.31
C THR A 321 -9.33 -18.20 24.78
N GLU A 322 -9.95 -17.42 23.89
CA GLU A 322 -10.94 -16.40 24.25
C GLU A 322 -12.40 -16.84 24.00
N GLY A 323 -12.59 -18.02 23.41
CA GLY A 323 -13.88 -18.51 22.96
C GLY A 323 -14.44 -17.72 21.76
N LYS A 324 -15.53 -18.26 21.20
CA LYS A 324 -16.27 -17.60 20.10
C LYS A 324 -16.85 -16.28 20.59
N LEU A 325 -16.78 -15.25 19.75
CA LEU A 325 -17.43 -13.98 20.05
C LEU A 325 -18.93 -14.21 20.09
N LYS A 326 -19.55 -13.96 21.26
CA LYS A 326 -21.01 -14.03 21.37
C LYS A 326 -21.62 -12.95 20.48
N PRO A 327 -22.68 -13.26 19.72
CA PRO A 327 -23.42 -12.24 19.00
C PRO A 327 -23.81 -11.14 19.99
N LYS A 328 -23.65 -9.87 19.60
CA LYS A 328 -24.31 -8.80 20.34
C LYS A 328 -25.81 -9.12 20.32
N LEU A 329 -26.38 -9.44 21.47
CA LEU A 329 -27.83 -9.51 21.63
C LEU A 329 -28.36 -8.14 21.20
N ASN A 330 -29.09 -8.09 20.09
CA ASN A 330 -29.74 -6.86 19.67
C ASN A 330 -30.80 -6.51 20.72
N GLY A 331 -30.56 -5.47 21.52
CA GLY A 331 -31.56 -4.84 22.37
C GLY A 331 -31.28 -4.87 23.87
N ALA A 332 -30.76 -3.76 24.39
CA ALA A 332 -31.14 -3.14 25.65
C ALA A 332 -30.87 -1.63 25.55
#